data_AF-A0A2T9XV58-F1
#
_entry.id   AF-A0A2T9XV58-F1
#
_cell.length_a   1.000
_cell.length_b   1.000
_cell.length_c   1.000
_cell.angle_alpha   90.00
_cell.angle_beta   90.00
_cell.angle_gamma   90.00
#
_symmetry.space_group_name_H-M   'P 1'
#
loop_
_entity.id
_entity.type
_entity.pdbx_description
1 polymer ?
#
loop_
_entity_poly.entity_id
_entity_poly.type
_entity_poly.pdbx_seq_one_letter_code
_entity_poly.pdbx_strand_id
1 'polypeptide(L)'
;MVHAVTAALRAALPDEDEEGLEFVALLAAADEVLLRLAGRPDAPRLRLVLSVDVPEADLTAVDDDERAPSAAQLRVAVKRDDIVCAHVDEPAASADVERAVAGDSGAVERLDDLDLLWYDATELSAIPR
;
A
#
# COMPACT_ATOMS: atom_id res chain seq x y z
N MET A 1 9.29 -3.88 3.79
CA MET A 1 9.32 -2.65 2.97
C MET A 1 8.06 -1.85 3.29
N VAL A 2 8.15 -0.54 3.20
CA VAL A 2 7.01 0.39 3.29
C VAL A 2 7.11 1.35 2.10
N HIS A 3 6.07 2.12 1.86
CA HIS A 3 6.10 3.21 0.90
C HIS A 3 5.86 4.53 1.61
N ALA A 4 6.56 5.57 1.16
CA ALA A 4 6.48 6.92 1.72
C ALA A 4 6.80 7.95 0.64
N VAL A 5 6.55 9.23 0.93
CA VAL A 5 7.00 10.34 0.09
C VAL A 5 8.51 10.54 0.24
N THR A 6 9.28 9.80 -0.55
CA THR A 6 10.75 9.88 -0.57
C THR A 6 11.23 11.05 -1.44
N ALA A 7 12.51 11.40 -1.31
CA ALA A 7 13.14 12.33 -2.24
C ALA A 7 13.13 11.82 -3.71
N ALA A 8 13.24 10.50 -3.92
CA ALA A 8 13.18 9.91 -5.25
C ALA A 8 11.78 10.03 -5.87
N LEU A 9 10.73 9.84 -5.06
CA LEU A 9 9.35 10.02 -5.52
C LEU A 9 9.06 11.48 -5.89
N ARG A 10 9.46 12.43 -5.02
CA ARG A 10 9.35 13.88 -5.31
C ARG A 10 10.10 14.27 -6.58
N ALA A 11 11.28 13.70 -6.83
CA ALA A 11 12.04 13.97 -8.03
C ALA A 11 11.41 13.37 -9.30
N ALA A 12 10.76 12.21 -9.18
CA ALA A 12 10.07 11.55 -10.28
C ALA A 12 8.77 12.27 -10.69
N LEU A 13 8.10 12.92 -9.74
CA LEU A 13 6.83 13.61 -9.92
C LEU A 13 6.90 15.05 -9.39
N PRO A 14 7.69 15.94 -10.03
CA PRO A 14 7.98 17.28 -9.50
C PRO A 14 6.78 18.24 -9.54
N ASP A 15 5.74 17.91 -10.32
CA ASP A 15 4.53 18.70 -10.48
C ASP A 15 3.41 18.30 -9.50
N GLU A 16 3.56 17.18 -8.79
CA GLU A 16 2.60 16.71 -7.79
C GLU A 16 2.81 17.42 -6.45
N ASP A 17 1.71 17.67 -5.74
CA ASP A 17 1.76 18.15 -4.36
C ASP A 17 1.91 17.01 -3.36
N GLU A 18 1.98 17.32 -2.07
CA GLU A 18 2.21 16.31 -1.03
C GLU A 18 1.09 15.25 -1.00
N GLU A 19 -0.17 15.65 -1.20
CA GLU A 19 -1.33 14.73 -1.21
C GLU A 19 -1.25 13.79 -2.43
N GLY A 20 -0.92 14.31 -3.61
CA GLY A 20 -0.70 13.50 -4.81
C GLY A 20 0.44 12.49 -4.64
N LEU A 21 1.54 12.90 -4.02
CA LEU A 21 2.68 12.02 -3.75
C LEU A 21 2.34 10.93 -2.72
N GLU A 22 1.60 11.28 -1.66
CA GLU A 22 1.09 10.31 -0.68
C GLU A 22 0.16 9.29 -1.34
N PHE A 23 -0.71 9.74 -2.24
CA PHE A 23 -1.59 8.87 -3.01
C PHE A 23 -0.80 7.91 -3.91
N VAL A 24 0.23 8.38 -4.61
CA VAL A 24 1.11 7.50 -5.42
C VAL A 24 1.85 6.48 -4.54
N ALA A 25 2.32 6.88 -3.36
CA ALA A 25 2.94 5.98 -2.40
C ALA A 25 1.95 4.92 -1.89
N LEU A 26 0.69 5.29 -1.65
CA LEU A 26 -0.40 4.40 -1.27
C LEU A 26 -0.66 3.33 -2.34
N LEU A 27 -0.79 3.74 -3.61
CA LEU A 27 -1.02 2.81 -4.72
C LEU A 27 0.14 1.83 -4.89
N ALA A 28 1.38 2.32 -4.85
CA ALA A 28 2.56 1.45 -4.90
C ALA A 28 2.59 0.44 -3.73
N ALA A 29 2.14 0.83 -2.54
CA ALA A 29 2.00 -0.09 -1.42
C ALA A 29 0.92 -1.14 -1.67
N ALA A 30 -0.21 -0.76 -2.27
CA ALA A 30 -1.30 -1.69 -2.61
C ALA A 30 -0.81 -2.76 -3.60
N ASP A 31 0.00 -2.40 -4.58
CA ASP A 31 0.61 -3.36 -5.51
C ASP A 31 1.54 -4.34 -4.81
N GLU A 32 2.36 -3.85 -3.86
CA GLU A 32 3.24 -4.71 -3.07
C GLU A 32 2.44 -5.70 -2.19
N VAL A 33 1.19 -5.37 -1.81
CA VAL A 33 0.33 -6.31 -1.08
C VAL A 33 0.03 -7.56 -1.90
N LEU A 34 -0.14 -7.47 -3.22
CA LEU A 34 -0.39 -8.63 -4.07
C LEU A 34 0.77 -9.63 -4.00
N LEU A 35 2.01 -9.14 -4.02
CA LEU A 35 3.21 -9.97 -3.84
C LEU A 35 3.24 -10.66 -2.46
N ARG A 36 2.79 -9.96 -1.41
CA ARG A 36 2.74 -10.51 -0.05
C ARG A 36 1.62 -11.54 0.12
N LEU A 37 0.48 -11.34 -0.53
CA LEU A 37 -0.67 -12.25 -0.48
C LEU A 37 -0.36 -13.61 -1.12
N ALA A 38 0.52 -13.66 -2.13
CA ALA A 38 0.97 -14.93 -2.72
C ALA A 38 1.57 -15.91 -1.70
N GLY A 39 2.18 -15.42 -0.62
CA GLY A 39 2.71 -16.23 0.48
C GLY A 39 1.74 -16.49 1.63
N ARG A 40 0.47 -16.07 1.52
CA ARG A 40 -0.52 -16.05 2.62
C ARG A 40 -1.87 -16.65 2.17
N PRO A 41 -1.93 -17.98 1.97
CA PRO A 41 -3.14 -18.62 1.45
C PRO A 41 -4.38 -18.39 2.32
N ASP A 42 -4.22 -18.27 3.63
CA ASP A 42 -5.32 -18.08 4.59
C ASP A 42 -5.73 -16.61 4.80
N ALA A 43 -5.05 -15.65 4.17
CA ALA A 43 -5.42 -14.24 4.27
C ALA A 43 -6.67 -13.94 3.41
N PRO A 44 -7.52 -12.99 3.83
CA PRO A 44 -8.51 -12.39 2.94
C PRO A 44 -7.88 -11.97 1.62
N ARG A 45 -8.55 -12.22 0.50
CA ARG A 45 -8.10 -11.77 -0.82
C ARG A 45 -8.57 -10.35 -1.05
N LEU A 46 -8.01 -9.44 -0.27
CA LEU A 46 -8.19 -7.99 -0.37
C LEU A 46 -6.84 -7.34 -0.13
N ARG A 47 -6.47 -6.35 -0.94
CA ARG A 47 -5.35 -5.46 -0.63
C ARG A 47 -5.75 -4.63 0.59
N LEU A 48 -4.83 -4.53 1.55
CA LEU A 48 -4.97 -3.69 2.73
C LEU A 48 -3.65 -2.95 2.93
N VAL A 49 -3.74 -1.62 2.96
CA VAL A 49 -2.62 -0.74 3.27
C VAL A 49 -2.95 0.03 4.55
N LEU A 50 -2.00 0.09 5.48
CA LEU A 50 -2.10 0.92 6.68
C LEU A 50 -1.27 2.18 6.48
N SER A 51 -1.86 3.34 6.71
CA SER A 51 -1.11 4.60 6.85
C SER A 51 -0.76 4.79 8.32
N VAL A 52 0.51 5.07 8.59
CA VAL A 52 1.06 5.15 9.94
C VAL A 52 1.87 6.42 10.10
N ASP A 53 1.76 7.06 11.26
CA ASP A 53 2.56 8.23 11.63
C ASP A 53 3.81 7.76 12.37
N VAL A 54 4.98 8.01 11.77
CA VAL A 54 6.28 7.60 12.29
C VAL A 54 7.31 8.71 12.06
N PRO A 55 8.33 8.85 12.94
CA PRO A 55 9.40 9.81 12.71
C PRO A 55 10.14 9.54 11.39
N GLU A 56 10.40 10.58 10.60
CA GLU A 56 11.14 10.47 9.34
C GLU A 56 12.53 9.84 9.52
N ALA A 57 13.17 10.06 10.67
CA ALA A 57 14.46 9.47 11.01
C ALA A 57 14.45 7.93 11.09
N ASP A 58 13.29 7.31 11.24
CA ASP A 58 13.12 5.85 11.26
C ASP A 58 12.91 5.25 9.85
N LEU A 59 12.76 6.10 8.84
CA LEU A 59 12.65 5.73 7.44
C LEU A 59 14.00 5.84 6.73
N THR A 60 14.30 4.87 5.88
CA THR A 60 15.43 4.94 4.96
C THR A 60 14.94 4.61 3.56
N ALA A 61 15.06 5.55 2.62
CA ALA A 61 14.72 5.30 1.22
C ALA A 61 15.54 4.12 0.67
N VAL A 62 14.90 3.31 -0.17
CA VAL A 62 15.59 2.22 -0.87
C VAL A 62 16.21 2.79 -2.14
N ASP A 63 17.52 2.65 -2.27
CA ASP A 63 18.29 3.04 -3.46
C ASP A 63 18.43 1.82 -4.39
N ASP A 64 17.36 1.53 -5.12
CA ASP A 64 17.23 0.41 -6.06
C ASP A 64 16.28 0.79 -7.19
N ASP A 65 16.81 0.95 -8.41
CA ASP A 65 16.06 1.34 -9.61
C ASP A 65 15.01 0.31 -10.02
N GLU A 66 15.09 -0.94 -9.54
CA GLU A 66 14.07 -1.98 -9.78
C GLU A 66 12.85 -1.81 -8.84
N ARG A 67 12.89 -0.88 -7.89
CA ARG A 67 11.81 -0.61 -6.93
C ARG A 67 11.07 0.67 -7.27
N ALA A 68 9.83 0.75 -6.79
CA ALA A 68 9.07 1.99 -6.85
C ALA A 68 9.85 3.11 -6.15
N PRO A 69 9.86 4.34 -6.68
CA PRO A 69 10.60 5.45 -6.08
C PRO A 69 10.11 5.79 -4.66
N SER A 70 8.90 5.40 -4.29
CA SER A 70 8.33 5.53 -2.93
C SER A 70 8.84 4.49 -1.93
N ALA A 71 9.59 3.46 -2.37
CA ALA A 71 10.02 2.36 -1.51
C ALA A 71 10.99 2.83 -0.41
N ALA A 72 10.71 2.41 0.82
CA ALA A 72 11.52 2.70 2.00
C ALA A 72 11.58 1.51 2.97
N GLN A 73 12.57 1.53 3.86
CA GLN A 73 12.69 0.63 5.00
C GLN A 73 12.34 1.38 6.28
N LEU A 74 11.37 0.85 7.02
CA LEU A 74 11.06 1.30 8.37
C LEU A 74 11.86 0.47 9.38
N ARG A 75 12.65 1.12 10.24
CA ARG A 75 13.57 0.45 11.19
C ARG A 75 12.96 0.19 12.57
N VAL A 76 11.74 0.65 12.79
CA VAL A 76 11.01 0.51 14.05
C VAL A 76 9.76 -0.34 13.87
N ALA A 77 9.32 -0.96 14.97
CA ALA A 77 8.03 -1.64 14.98
C ALA A 77 6.90 -0.62 15.08
N VAL A 78 5.91 -0.75 14.21
CA VAL A 78 4.67 0.04 14.23
C VAL A 78 3.79 -0.45 15.38
N LYS A 79 3.34 0.47 16.24
CA LYS A 79 2.34 0.23 17.27
C LYS A 79 0.96 0.51 16.71
N ARG A 80 -0.07 -0.01 17.39
CA ARG A 80 -1.46 0.26 17.01
C ARG A 80 -1.80 1.75 17.01
N ASP A 81 -1.29 2.49 17.98
CA ASP A 81 -1.54 3.92 18.14
C ASP A 81 -0.85 4.78 17.07
N ASP A 82 0.09 4.20 16.31
CA ASP A 82 0.73 4.87 15.18
C ASP A 82 -0.15 4.78 13.91
N ILE A 83 -1.18 3.93 13.88
CA ILE A 83 -2.06 3.77 12.72
C ILE A 83 -3.05 4.92 12.65
N VAL A 84 -3.07 5.61 11.51
CA VAL A 84 -3.97 6.74 11.23
C VAL A 84 -5.23 6.28 10.50
N CYS A 85 -5.07 5.41 9.50
CA CYS A 85 -6.17 4.87 8.72
C CYS A 85 -5.76 3.58 7.99
N ALA A 86 -6.74 2.93 7.38
CA ALA A 86 -6.54 1.83 6.44
C ALA A 86 -7.23 2.12 5.12
N HIS A 87 -6.61 1.64 4.03
CA HIS A 87 -7.21 1.59 2.70
C HIS A 87 -7.35 0.11 2.31
N VAL A 88 -8.56 -0.32 1.96
CA VAL A 88 -8.88 -1.73 1.73
C VAL A 88 -9.72 -1.88 0.47
N ASP A 89 -9.43 -2.90 -0.34
CA ASP A 89 -10.30 -3.25 -1.46
C ASP A 89 -11.76 -3.50 -1.00
N GLU A 90 -12.73 -3.14 -1.84
CA GLU A 90 -14.10 -3.61 -1.66
C GLU A 90 -14.18 -5.15 -1.75
N PRO A 91 -15.12 -5.81 -1.04
CA PRO A 91 -15.29 -7.26 -1.12
C PRO A 91 -15.47 -7.81 -2.55
N ALA A 92 -16.02 -7.00 -3.46
CA ALA A 92 -16.22 -7.37 -4.87
C ALA A 92 -14.90 -7.58 -5.63
N ALA A 93 -13.81 -6.93 -5.22
CA ALA A 93 -12.49 -7.07 -5.83
C ALA A 93 -11.83 -8.43 -5.56
N SER A 94 -12.36 -9.20 -4.60
CA SER A 94 -11.70 -10.40 -4.08
C SER A 94 -11.33 -11.43 -5.14
N ALA A 95 -12.20 -11.63 -6.13
CA ALA A 95 -11.93 -12.55 -7.23
C ALA A 95 -10.78 -12.09 -8.13
N ASP A 96 -10.60 -10.78 -8.31
CA ASP A 96 -9.50 -10.24 -9.10
C ASP A 96 -8.20 -10.20 -8.30
N VAL A 97 -8.25 -9.96 -6.98
CA VAL A 97 -7.07 -10.13 -6.11
C VAL A 97 -6.56 -11.57 -6.15
N GLU A 98 -7.43 -12.58 -6.08
CA GLU A 98 -7.03 -13.99 -6.21
C GLU A 98 -6.35 -14.27 -7.57
N ARG A 99 -6.89 -13.73 -8.67
CA ARG A 99 -6.30 -13.89 -10.02
C ARG A 99 -4.96 -13.16 -10.16
N ALA A 100 -4.88 -11.93 -9.65
CA ALA A 100 -3.66 -11.13 -9.67
C ALA A 100 -2.53 -11.81 -8.89
N VAL A 101 -2.84 -12.36 -7.72
CA VAL A 101 -1.91 -13.19 -6.92
C VAL A 101 -1.44 -14.43 -7.70
N ALA A 102 -2.29 -15.01 -8.55
CA ALA A 102 -1.94 -16.11 -9.44
C ALA A 102 -1.19 -15.67 -10.73
N GLY A 103 -0.91 -14.38 -10.90
CA GLY A 103 -0.14 -13.83 -12.01
C GLY A 103 -0.96 -13.35 -13.21
N ASP A 104 -2.27 -13.17 -13.07
CA ASP A 104 -3.12 -12.57 -14.12
C ASP A 104 -2.90 -11.05 -14.19
N SER A 105 -2.16 -10.59 -15.19
CA SER A 105 -1.90 -9.16 -15.40
C SER A 105 -3.17 -8.36 -15.72
N GLY A 106 -4.15 -8.98 -16.38
CA GLY A 106 -5.41 -8.31 -16.65
C GLY A 106 -6.25 -8.11 -15.39
N ALA A 107 -6.06 -8.96 -14.37
CA ALA A 107 -6.67 -8.73 -13.05
C ALA A 107 -5.98 -7.58 -12.30
N VAL A 108 -4.66 -7.41 -12.44
CA VAL A 108 -3.94 -6.25 -11.90
C VAL A 108 -4.49 -4.96 -12.50
N GLU A 109 -4.59 -4.86 -13.84
CA GLU A 109 -5.15 -3.67 -14.51
C GLU A 109 -6.57 -3.33 -14.03
N ARG A 110 -7.42 -4.35 -13.81
CA ARG A 110 -8.77 -4.11 -13.25
C ARG A 110 -8.74 -3.61 -11.81
N LEU A 111 -7.78 -4.05 -10.99
CA LEU A 111 -7.62 -3.59 -9.61
C LEU A 111 -7.09 -2.16 -9.54
N ASP A 112 -6.32 -1.71 -10.54
CA ASP A 112 -5.82 -0.33 -10.63
C ASP A 112 -6.96 0.67 -10.89
N ASP A 113 -8.02 0.23 -11.57
CA ASP A 113 -9.24 1.02 -11.81
C ASP A 113 -10.20 1.05 -10.61
N LEU A 114 -9.96 0.25 -9.56
CA LEU A 114 -10.82 0.17 -8.38
C LEU A 114 -10.29 1.00 -7.22
N ASP A 115 -11.19 1.80 -6.63
CA ASP A 115 -10.90 2.54 -5.41
C ASP A 115 -10.71 1.62 -4.21
N LEU A 116 -9.85 2.06 -3.29
CA LEU A 116 -9.71 1.46 -1.97
C LEU A 116 -10.60 2.20 -0.96
N LEU A 117 -11.42 1.46 -0.21
CA LEU A 117 -12.23 2.00 0.87
C LEU A 117 -11.34 2.52 2.01
N TRP A 118 -11.60 3.73 2.45
CA TRP A 118 -10.96 4.34 3.61
C TRP A 118 -11.66 3.96 4.90
N TYR A 119 -10.89 3.55 5.91
CA TYR A 119 -11.34 3.27 7.26
C TYR A 119 -10.50 4.07 8.26
N ASP A 120 -11.16 4.73 9.21
CA ASP A 120 -10.48 5.36 10.34
C ASP A 120 -9.77 4.31 11.21
N ALA A 121 -8.73 4.71 11.96
CA ALA A 121 -8.05 3.82 12.91
C ALA A 121 -9.00 3.19 13.95
N THR A 122 -10.10 3.86 14.29
CA THR A 122 -11.15 3.34 15.18
C THR A 122 -12.05 2.30 14.51
N GLU A 123 -12.06 2.24 13.18
CA GLU A 123 -12.93 1.37 12.39
C GLU A 123 -12.23 0.08 11.91
N LEU A 124 -10.95 -0.14 12.27
CA LEU A 124 -10.17 -1.31 11.82
C LEU A 124 -10.83 -2.66 12.15
N SER A 125 -11.66 -2.74 13.19
CA SER A 125 -12.41 -3.96 13.51
C SER A 125 -13.59 -4.26 12.58
N ALA A 126 -14.02 -3.26 11.78
CA ALA A 126 -15.11 -3.37 10.82
C ALA A 126 -14.65 -3.73 9.39
N ILE A 127 -13.33 -3.83 9.17
CA ILE A 127 -12.76 -4.19 7.87
C ILE A 127 -13.23 -5.60 7.45
N PRO A 128 -13.71 -5.78 6.19
CA PRO A 128 -14.14 -7.08 5.68
C PRO A 128 -13.01 -8.11 5.65
N ARG A 129 -13.37 -9.40 5.78
CA ARG A 129 -12.45 -10.55 5.83
C ARG A 129 -12.85 -11.61 4.84
#